data_AF-A0AAV4DIF1-F1
#
_entry.id   AF-A0AAV4DIF1-F1
#
_cell.length_a   1.000
_cell.length_b   1.000
_cell.length_c   1.000
_cell.angle_alpha   90.00
_cell.angle_beta   90.00
_cell.angle_gamma   90.00
#
_symmetry.space_group_name_H-M   'P 1'
#
loop_
_entity.id
_entity.type
_entity.pdbx_description
1 polymer ?
#
loop_
_entity_poly.entity_id
_entity_poly.type
_entity_poly.pdbx_seq_one_letter_code
_entity_poly.pdbx_strand_id
1 'polypeptide(L)'
;MSLRVIKHTRDPLELLERMLNKTTLVTQRVGHGQIMELGDNILAATRTDDHSDRERAVQEAVDAAEARATRELRAALRRLTKEKDAERTRALEKQKWYADRLAARVCQQRDRAEAERMKELRKALEEEKQEALKQQWEECERLKEQAVEEACLALRKRLRDEFAVEKERAIADALRVAREGFRKREQEVIARTRRECKEEARLEAERVAALHKAEVDGLNLRYDILERKYKKELAHKERVERDFRALQEDYQRFMDYTDGRFHSDYLMRLRYLGMRLATKEISTVTYEDIEPILDKRKTS
;
A
#
# COMPACT_ATOMS: atom_id res chain seq x y z
N MET A 1 35.80 -102.49 -53.42
CA MET A 1 35.06 -103.53 -52.67
C MET A 1 34.16 -104.25 -53.67
N SER A 2 34.63 -105.23 -54.45
CA SER A 2 34.82 -106.66 -54.09
C SER A 2 33.46 -107.33 -53.80
N LEU A 3 33.00 -108.44 -54.40
CA LEU A 3 33.66 -109.56 -55.09
C LEU A 3 32.69 -110.19 -56.12
N ARG A 4 33.20 -110.50 -57.33
CA ARG A 4 32.67 -111.59 -58.16
C ARG A 4 33.14 -112.91 -57.52
N VAL A 5 32.26 -113.89 -57.36
CA VAL A 5 32.65 -115.26 -57.02
C VAL A 5 32.39 -116.14 -58.24
N ILE A 6 33.49 -116.57 -58.86
CA ILE A 6 33.57 -117.64 -59.84
C ILE A 6 33.97 -118.90 -59.05
N LYS A 7 33.22 -120.00 -59.16
CA LYS A 7 33.67 -121.37 -58.84
C LYS A 7 33.23 -122.24 -60.02
N HIS A 8 34.10 -122.52 -60.99
CA HIS A 8 35.08 -123.62 -61.06
C HIS A 8 34.49 -125.04 -61.01
N THR A 9 34.52 -125.64 -62.21
CA THR A 9 34.99 -126.99 -62.57
C THR A 9 34.27 -128.22 -62.01
N ARG A 10 33.60 -128.91 -62.94
CA ARG A 10 33.05 -130.27 -62.89
C ARG A 10 34.18 -131.30 -62.86
N ASP A 11 34.02 -132.35 -62.06
CA ASP A 11 34.80 -133.58 -62.17
C ASP A 11 34.30 -134.40 -63.39
N PRO A 12 35.18 -134.81 -64.32
CA PRO A 12 34.79 -135.45 -65.57
C PRO A 12 34.41 -136.95 -65.45
N LEU A 13 34.66 -137.59 -64.29
CA LEU A 13 34.36 -139.01 -64.06
C LEU A 13 32.90 -139.26 -63.63
N GLU A 14 32.30 -138.38 -62.82
CA GLU A 14 30.86 -138.45 -62.46
C GLU A 14 29.94 -138.22 -63.67
N LEU A 15 30.42 -137.47 -64.68
CA LEU A 15 29.65 -137.22 -65.90
C LEU A 15 29.60 -138.45 -66.82
N LEU A 16 30.67 -139.26 -66.84
CA LEU A 16 30.75 -140.50 -67.62
C LEU A 16 29.92 -141.63 -67.01
N GLU A 17 29.93 -141.80 -65.68
CA GLU A 17 29.08 -142.79 -64.99
C GLU A 17 27.58 -142.46 -65.07
N ARG A 18 27.21 -141.16 -65.08
CA ARG A 18 25.81 -140.75 -65.31
C ARG A 18 25.35 -140.93 -66.75
N MET A 19 26.26 -140.95 -67.73
CA MET A 19 25.91 -141.21 -69.12
C MET A 19 25.78 -142.71 -69.44
N LEU A 20 26.49 -143.59 -68.75
CA LEU A 20 26.42 -145.04 -68.96
C LEU A 20 25.16 -145.69 -68.36
N ASN A 21 24.60 -145.16 -67.26
CA ASN A 21 23.43 -145.74 -66.58
C ASN A 21 22.05 -145.26 -67.08
N LYS A 22 21.97 -144.47 -68.16
CA LYS A 22 20.70 -143.96 -68.73
C LYS A 22 20.37 -144.48 -70.14
N THR A 23 20.96 -145.59 -70.57
CA THR A 23 20.69 -146.20 -71.89
C THR A 23 20.03 -147.58 -71.77
N THR A 24 18.77 -147.63 -71.35
CA THR A 24 17.91 -148.79 -71.68
C THR A 24 17.41 -148.60 -73.11
N LEU A 25 18.18 -149.07 -74.09
CA LEU A 25 17.77 -149.20 -75.48
C LEU A 25 16.70 -150.29 -75.60
N VAL A 26 15.44 -149.91 -75.36
CA VAL A 26 14.27 -150.72 -75.73
C VAL A 26 13.90 -150.32 -77.16
N THR A 27 14.21 -151.18 -78.11
CA THR A 27 13.78 -151.05 -79.51
C THR A 27 12.28 -151.32 -79.60
N GLN A 28 11.46 -150.29 -79.43
CA GLN A 28 10.06 -150.33 -79.85
C GLN A 28 9.97 -149.96 -81.34
N ARG A 29 9.25 -150.78 -82.11
CA ARG A 29 8.89 -150.49 -83.50
C ARG A 29 8.10 -149.18 -83.56
N VAL A 30 8.71 -148.15 -84.14
CA VAL A 30 8.13 -146.81 -84.28
C VAL A 30 7.41 -146.71 -85.63
N GLY A 31 6.11 -146.40 -85.60
CA GLY A 31 5.29 -146.17 -86.78
C GLY A 31 5.32 -144.69 -87.22
N HIS A 32 4.94 -144.42 -88.47
CA HIS A 32 5.09 -143.11 -89.14
C HIS A 32 4.40 -141.91 -88.43
N GLY A 33 3.48 -142.16 -87.48
CA GLY A 33 2.82 -141.11 -86.69
C GLY A 33 3.70 -140.45 -85.61
N GLN A 34 4.72 -141.14 -85.10
CA GLN A 34 5.55 -140.64 -83.99
C GLN A 34 6.70 -139.71 -84.43
N ILE A 35 6.93 -139.55 -85.74
CA ILE A 35 7.93 -138.60 -86.29
C ILE A 35 7.35 -137.19 -86.43
N MET A 36 6.03 -137.05 -86.67
CA MET A 36 5.41 -135.72 -86.79
C MET A 36 5.30 -135.02 -85.44
N GLU A 37 5.02 -135.75 -84.35
CA GLU A 37 4.92 -135.17 -83.00
C GLU A 37 6.27 -134.71 -82.42
N LEU A 38 7.41 -135.23 -82.90
CA LEU A 38 8.74 -134.73 -82.52
C LEU A 38 9.18 -133.51 -83.34
N GLY A 39 8.69 -133.38 -84.57
CA GLY A 39 8.95 -132.21 -85.43
C GLY A 39 8.24 -130.94 -84.94
N ASP A 40 6.98 -131.06 -84.52
CA ASP A 40 6.18 -129.92 -84.06
C ASP A 40 6.63 -129.38 -82.70
N ASN A 41 7.13 -130.24 -81.81
CA ASN A 41 7.59 -129.82 -80.47
C ASN A 41 8.92 -129.04 -80.49
N ILE A 42 9.81 -129.27 -81.47
CA ILE A 42 11.09 -128.55 -81.57
C ILE A 42 10.90 -127.18 -82.23
N LEU A 43 9.99 -127.06 -83.20
CA LEU A 43 9.64 -125.79 -83.84
C LEU A 43 8.80 -124.85 -82.95
N ALA A 44 8.01 -125.40 -82.02
CA ALA A 44 7.27 -124.60 -81.04
C ALA A 44 8.20 -123.96 -79.98
N ALA A 45 9.19 -124.70 -79.46
CA ALA A 45 10.10 -124.21 -78.43
C ALA A 45 11.08 -123.13 -78.93
N THR A 46 11.49 -123.18 -80.20
CA THR A 46 12.43 -122.17 -80.76
C THR A 46 11.76 -120.86 -81.14
N ARG A 47 10.44 -120.82 -81.36
CA ARG A 47 9.72 -119.58 -81.65
C ARG A 47 9.35 -118.77 -80.42
N THR A 48 9.25 -119.39 -79.24
CA THR A 48 8.88 -118.71 -78.00
C THR A 48 10.04 -117.98 -77.34
N ASP A 49 11.25 -118.53 -77.40
CA ASP A 49 12.41 -117.96 -76.69
C ASP A 49 12.95 -116.70 -77.40
N ASP A 50 13.11 -116.73 -78.73
CA ASP A 50 13.59 -115.58 -79.52
C ASP A 50 12.62 -114.38 -79.56
N HIS A 51 11.31 -114.61 -79.42
CA HIS A 51 10.31 -113.54 -79.39
C HIS A 51 10.29 -112.84 -78.03
N SER A 52 10.42 -113.60 -76.94
CA SER A 52 10.43 -113.07 -75.58
C SER A 52 11.67 -112.23 -75.26
N ASP A 53 12.83 -112.61 -75.78
CA ASP A 53 14.08 -111.85 -75.57
C ASP A 53 14.14 -110.58 -76.43
N ARG A 54 13.55 -110.58 -77.63
CA ARG A 54 13.37 -109.36 -78.44
C ARG A 54 12.37 -108.40 -77.80
N GLU A 55 11.27 -108.90 -77.24
CA GLU A 55 10.31 -108.07 -76.51
C GLU A 55 10.91 -107.45 -75.26
N ARG A 56 11.72 -108.18 -74.50
CA ARG A 56 12.48 -107.63 -73.36
C ARG A 56 13.48 -106.58 -73.77
N ALA A 57 14.25 -106.80 -74.84
CA ALA A 57 15.21 -105.81 -75.33
C ALA A 57 14.52 -104.53 -75.85
N VAL A 58 13.35 -104.65 -76.48
CA VAL A 58 12.53 -103.51 -76.89
C VAL A 58 11.94 -102.80 -75.67
N GLN A 59 11.45 -103.52 -74.67
CA GLN A 59 10.97 -102.94 -73.41
C GLN A 59 12.08 -102.21 -72.66
N GLU A 60 13.29 -102.79 -72.56
CA GLU A 60 14.44 -102.13 -71.93
C GLU A 60 14.88 -100.87 -72.70
N ALA A 61 14.81 -100.89 -74.04
CA ALA A 61 15.10 -99.72 -74.87
C ALA A 61 14.03 -98.63 -74.72
N VAL A 62 12.76 -99.02 -74.61
CA VAL A 62 11.62 -98.12 -74.34
C VAL A 62 11.76 -97.53 -72.94
N ASP A 63 12.00 -98.34 -71.92
CA ASP A 63 12.22 -97.90 -70.53
C ASP A 63 13.43 -96.98 -70.41
N ALA A 64 14.51 -97.26 -71.14
CA ALA A 64 15.68 -96.39 -71.20
C ALA A 64 15.39 -95.06 -71.91
N ALA A 65 14.58 -95.07 -72.97
CA ALA A 65 14.14 -93.86 -73.67
C ALA A 65 13.17 -93.04 -72.81
N GLU A 66 12.22 -93.68 -72.13
CA GLU A 66 11.30 -93.07 -71.17
C GLU A 66 12.06 -92.51 -69.96
N ALA A 67 13.06 -93.22 -69.45
CA ALA A 67 13.93 -92.73 -68.38
C ALA A 67 14.75 -91.50 -68.81
N ARG A 68 15.21 -91.44 -70.07
CA ARG A 68 15.88 -90.26 -70.62
C ARG A 68 14.91 -89.10 -70.81
N ALA A 69 13.76 -89.34 -71.43
CA ALA A 69 12.71 -88.34 -71.63
C ALA A 69 12.19 -87.77 -70.29
N THR A 70 11.99 -88.62 -69.27
CA THR A 70 11.58 -88.16 -67.93
C THR A 70 12.68 -87.40 -67.21
N ARG A 71 13.96 -87.75 -67.40
CA ARG A 71 15.10 -86.96 -66.87
C ARG A 71 15.20 -85.60 -67.55
N GLU A 72 15.04 -85.53 -68.86
CA GLU A 72 15.03 -84.30 -69.64
C GLU A 72 13.83 -83.42 -69.27
N LEU A 73 12.63 -83.99 -69.15
CA LEU A 73 11.43 -83.31 -68.69
C LEU A 73 11.62 -82.75 -67.26
N ARG A 74 12.15 -83.55 -66.33
CA ARG A 74 12.44 -83.10 -64.96
C ARG A 74 13.50 -81.99 -64.95
N ALA A 75 14.51 -82.06 -65.81
CA ALA A 75 15.52 -81.02 -65.93
C ALA A 75 14.94 -79.73 -66.52
N ALA A 76 14.08 -79.82 -67.55
CA ALA A 76 13.37 -78.70 -68.14
C ALA A 76 12.41 -78.04 -67.12
N LEU A 77 11.63 -78.84 -66.39
CA LEU A 77 10.77 -78.35 -65.31
C LEU A 77 11.57 -77.63 -64.23
N ARG A 78 12.71 -78.17 -63.80
CA ARG A 78 13.60 -77.51 -62.82
C ARG A 78 14.18 -76.19 -63.33
N ARG A 79 14.49 -76.09 -64.64
CA ARG A 79 14.95 -74.83 -65.24
C ARG A 79 13.81 -73.80 -65.27
N LEU A 80 12.63 -74.20 -65.72
CA LEU A 80 11.45 -73.33 -65.76
C LEU A 80 11.02 -72.88 -64.36
N THR A 81 11.08 -73.73 -63.34
CA THR A 81 10.77 -73.31 -61.97
C THR A 81 11.79 -72.30 -61.46
N LYS A 82 13.09 -72.51 -61.71
CA LYS A 82 14.15 -71.55 -61.33
C LYS A 82 13.99 -70.21 -62.04
N GLU A 83 13.65 -70.22 -63.34
CA GLU A 83 13.40 -69.02 -64.12
C GLU A 83 12.18 -68.27 -63.58
N LYS A 84 11.07 -68.97 -63.32
CA LYS A 84 9.87 -68.38 -62.70
C LYS A 84 10.13 -67.82 -61.31
N ASP A 85 10.90 -68.53 -60.49
CA ASP A 85 11.26 -68.05 -59.15
C ASP A 85 12.14 -66.79 -59.24
N ALA A 86 13.10 -66.76 -60.17
CA ALA A 86 13.94 -65.59 -60.42
C ALA A 86 13.14 -64.40 -60.98
N GLU A 87 12.17 -64.64 -61.84
CA GLU A 87 11.25 -63.59 -62.32
C GLU A 87 10.35 -63.08 -61.21
N ARG A 88 9.85 -63.98 -60.35
CA ARG A 88 9.05 -63.64 -59.18
C ARG A 88 9.85 -62.80 -58.19
N THR A 89 11.09 -63.15 -57.87
CA THR A 89 11.93 -62.35 -56.97
C THR A 89 12.20 -60.97 -57.56
N ARG A 90 12.57 -60.89 -58.85
CA ARG A 90 12.76 -59.60 -59.54
C ARG A 90 11.48 -58.74 -59.54
N ALA A 91 10.31 -59.34 -59.73
CA ALA A 91 9.04 -58.62 -59.68
C ALA A 91 8.74 -58.10 -58.25
N LEU A 92 8.96 -58.93 -57.23
CA LEU A 92 8.80 -58.55 -55.83
C LEU A 92 9.77 -57.44 -55.40
N GLU A 93 11.03 -57.49 -55.85
CA GLU A 93 12.01 -56.44 -55.60
C GLU A 93 11.60 -55.11 -56.25
N LYS A 94 11.11 -55.14 -57.50
CA LYS A 94 10.57 -53.95 -58.18
C LYS A 94 9.36 -53.38 -57.43
N GLN A 95 8.47 -54.25 -56.94
CA GLN A 95 7.31 -53.82 -56.16
C GLN A 95 7.72 -53.21 -54.82
N LYS A 96 8.67 -53.83 -54.08
CA LYS A 96 9.22 -53.28 -52.84
C LYS A 96 9.84 -51.92 -53.08
N TRP A 97 10.70 -51.80 -54.09
CA TRP A 97 11.32 -50.52 -54.44
C TRP A 97 10.29 -49.43 -54.77
N TYR A 98 9.24 -49.78 -55.53
CA TYR A 98 8.16 -48.84 -55.82
C TYR A 98 7.38 -48.44 -54.57
N ALA A 99 7.07 -49.40 -53.68
CA ALA A 99 6.39 -49.16 -52.43
C ALA A 99 7.23 -48.27 -51.49
N ASP A 100 8.53 -48.52 -51.38
CA ASP A 100 9.46 -47.72 -50.58
C ASP A 100 9.53 -46.29 -51.11
N ARG A 101 9.59 -46.12 -52.44
CA ARG A 101 9.58 -44.80 -53.08
C ARG A 101 8.26 -44.06 -52.85
N LEU A 102 7.13 -44.77 -52.89
CA LEU A 102 5.82 -44.20 -52.60
C LEU A 102 5.73 -43.79 -51.12
N ALA A 103 6.15 -44.65 -50.20
CA ALA A 103 6.18 -44.38 -48.78
C ALA A 103 7.04 -43.13 -48.47
N ALA A 104 8.23 -43.03 -49.06
CA ALA A 104 9.09 -41.86 -48.91
C ALA A 104 8.40 -40.57 -49.41
N ARG A 105 7.68 -40.63 -50.54
CA ARG A 105 6.91 -39.47 -51.05
C ARG A 105 5.77 -39.09 -50.10
N VAL A 106 5.05 -40.07 -49.57
CA VAL A 106 3.95 -39.83 -48.60
C VAL A 106 4.51 -39.22 -47.31
N CYS A 107 5.63 -39.71 -46.78
CA CYS A 107 6.30 -39.13 -45.63
C CYS A 107 6.69 -37.67 -45.90
N GLN A 108 7.33 -37.37 -47.03
CA GLN A 108 7.69 -35.99 -47.39
C GLN A 108 6.46 -35.07 -47.50
N GLN A 109 5.35 -35.56 -48.03
CA GLN A 109 4.11 -34.78 -48.11
C GLN A 109 3.50 -34.53 -46.73
N ARG A 110 3.48 -35.54 -45.86
CA ARG A 110 3.03 -35.40 -44.48
C ARG A 110 3.88 -34.39 -43.73
N ASP A 111 5.21 -34.52 -43.80
CA ASP A 111 6.12 -33.65 -43.06
C ASP A 111 6.00 -32.18 -43.53
N ARG A 112 5.75 -31.95 -44.84
CA ARG A 112 5.44 -30.61 -45.37
C ARG A 112 4.11 -30.07 -44.83
N ALA A 113 3.06 -30.89 -44.83
CA ALA A 113 1.74 -30.48 -44.32
C ALA A 113 1.78 -30.20 -42.80
N GLU A 114 2.49 -31.02 -42.04
CA GLU A 114 2.72 -30.81 -40.60
C GLU A 114 3.56 -29.56 -40.36
N ALA A 115 4.59 -29.30 -41.17
CA ALA A 115 5.37 -28.08 -41.06
C ALA A 115 4.54 -26.82 -41.29
N GLU A 116 3.64 -26.80 -42.30
CA GLU A 116 2.74 -25.67 -42.52
C GLU A 116 1.74 -25.50 -41.37
N ARG A 117 1.12 -26.59 -40.89
CA ARG A 117 0.25 -26.54 -39.69
C ARG A 117 0.98 -25.99 -38.47
N MET A 118 2.22 -26.42 -38.24
CA MET A 118 3.03 -25.93 -37.12
C MET A 118 3.39 -24.44 -37.28
N LYS A 119 3.62 -23.96 -38.50
CA LYS A 119 3.82 -22.52 -38.74
C LYS A 119 2.56 -21.71 -38.47
N GLU A 120 1.41 -22.19 -38.93
CA GLU A 120 0.11 -21.54 -38.68
C GLU A 120 -0.20 -21.48 -37.19
N LEU A 121 -0.02 -22.59 -36.47
CA LEU A 121 -0.19 -22.63 -35.02
C LEU A 121 0.77 -21.69 -34.28
N ARG A 122 2.03 -21.60 -34.71
CA ARG A 122 2.99 -20.64 -34.13
C ARG A 122 2.55 -19.20 -34.33
N LYS A 123 2.07 -18.85 -35.53
CA LYS A 123 1.55 -17.51 -35.81
C LYS A 123 0.35 -17.18 -34.92
N ALA A 124 -0.62 -18.08 -34.83
CA ALA A 124 -1.79 -17.88 -33.97
C ALA A 124 -1.40 -17.69 -32.49
N LEU A 125 -0.48 -18.52 -31.97
CA LEU A 125 0.01 -18.38 -30.59
C LEU A 125 0.82 -17.08 -30.38
N GLU A 126 1.57 -16.64 -31.39
CA GLU A 126 2.29 -15.36 -31.34
C GLU A 126 1.33 -14.16 -31.34
N GLU A 127 0.25 -14.23 -32.13
CA GLU A 127 -0.82 -13.23 -32.16
C GLU A 127 -1.54 -13.16 -30.81
N GLU A 128 -1.99 -14.29 -30.27
CA GLU A 128 -2.63 -14.37 -28.94
C GLU A 128 -1.71 -13.83 -27.83
N LYS A 129 -0.41 -14.16 -27.89
CA LYS A 129 0.58 -13.63 -26.95
C LYS A 129 0.71 -12.11 -27.06
N GLN A 130 0.75 -11.57 -28.29
CA GLN A 130 0.85 -10.12 -28.49
C GLN A 130 -0.42 -9.40 -28.02
N GLU A 131 -1.59 -9.96 -28.26
CA GLU A 131 -2.86 -9.42 -27.77
C GLU A 131 -2.92 -9.43 -26.24
N ALA A 132 -2.56 -10.54 -25.61
CA ALA A 132 -2.48 -10.63 -24.15
C ALA A 132 -1.49 -9.62 -23.56
N LEU A 133 -0.33 -9.44 -24.19
CA LEU A 133 0.62 -8.41 -23.76
C LEU A 133 0.02 -7.00 -23.91
N LYS A 134 -0.62 -6.68 -25.03
CA LYS A 134 -1.26 -5.37 -25.23
C LYS A 134 -2.32 -5.09 -24.17
N GLN A 135 -3.19 -6.07 -23.88
CA GLN A 135 -4.21 -5.94 -22.84
C GLN A 135 -3.58 -5.69 -21.46
N GLN A 136 -2.55 -6.45 -21.10
CA GLN A 136 -1.82 -6.24 -19.84
C GLN A 136 -1.18 -4.85 -19.76
N TRP A 137 -0.61 -4.37 -20.87
CA TRP A 137 -0.05 -3.02 -20.94
C TRP A 137 -1.12 -1.95 -20.75
N GLU A 138 -2.27 -2.07 -21.44
CA GLU A 138 -3.39 -1.15 -21.29
C GLU A 138 -3.96 -1.14 -19.87
N GLU A 139 -4.10 -2.30 -19.23
CA GLU A 139 -4.52 -2.41 -17.83
C GLU A 139 -3.50 -1.77 -16.88
N CYS A 140 -2.21 -2.01 -17.11
CA CYS A 140 -1.14 -1.39 -16.32
C CYS A 140 -1.12 0.13 -16.48
N GLU A 141 -1.28 0.66 -17.68
CA GLU A 141 -1.38 2.11 -17.90
C GLU A 141 -2.62 2.70 -17.20
N ARG A 142 -3.79 2.05 -17.31
CA ARG A 142 -5.00 2.47 -16.59
C ARG A 142 -4.80 2.48 -15.07
N LEU A 143 -4.16 1.46 -14.51
CA LEU A 143 -3.86 1.41 -13.07
C LEU A 143 -2.87 2.50 -12.65
N LYS A 144 -1.88 2.82 -13.49
CA LYS A 144 -0.96 3.94 -13.25
C LYS A 144 -1.71 5.28 -13.26
N GLU A 145 -2.58 5.51 -14.24
CA GLU A 145 -3.40 6.72 -14.33
C GLU A 145 -4.28 6.87 -13.08
N GLN A 146 -5.00 5.82 -12.69
CA GLN A 146 -5.81 5.81 -11.47
C GLN A 146 -4.97 6.11 -10.22
N ALA A 147 -3.80 5.47 -10.08
CA ALA A 147 -2.92 5.72 -8.93
C ALA A 147 -2.39 7.16 -8.90
N VAL A 148 -2.08 7.75 -10.07
CA VAL A 148 -1.67 9.16 -10.17
C VAL A 148 -2.83 10.10 -9.82
N GLU A 149 -4.05 9.81 -10.26
CA GLU A 149 -5.23 10.60 -9.93
C GLU A 149 -5.54 10.55 -8.43
N GLU A 150 -5.52 9.36 -7.83
CA GLU A 150 -5.70 9.18 -6.38
C GLU A 150 -4.62 9.92 -5.58
N ALA A 151 -3.35 9.82 -6.00
CA ALA A 151 -2.25 10.55 -5.38
C ALA A 151 -2.43 12.07 -5.50
N CYS A 152 -2.84 12.56 -6.68
CA CYS A 152 -3.15 13.98 -6.90
C CYS A 152 -4.30 14.47 -6.01
N LEU A 153 -5.36 13.68 -5.88
CA LEU A 153 -6.50 14.00 -5.01
C LEU A 153 -6.10 14.02 -3.54
N ALA A 154 -5.32 13.03 -3.09
CA ALA A 154 -4.81 12.97 -1.73
C ALA A 154 -3.91 14.17 -1.41
N LEU A 155 -3.00 14.53 -2.33
CA LEU A 155 -2.14 15.72 -2.19
C LEU A 155 -2.97 17.01 -2.16
N ARG A 156 -3.97 17.16 -3.03
CA ARG A 156 -4.86 18.33 -3.01
C ARG A 156 -5.62 18.47 -1.69
N LYS A 157 -6.05 17.35 -1.09
CA LYS A 157 -6.69 17.36 0.24
C LYS A 157 -5.72 17.81 1.33
N ARG A 158 -4.53 17.19 1.39
CA ARG A 158 -3.47 17.58 2.35
C ARG A 158 -3.11 19.05 2.27
N LEU A 159 -2.91 19.57 1.05
CA LEU A 159 -2.61 20.99 0.85
C LEU A 159 -3.76 21.87 1.36
N ARG A 160 -5.02 21.53 1.08
CA ARG A 160 -6.16 22.32 1.60
C ARG A 160 -6.21 22.31 3.14
N ASP A 161 -5.94 21.17 3.76
CA ASP A 161 -5.93 21.03 5.21
C ASP A 161 -4.76 21.83 5.83
N GLU A 162 -3.56 21.74 5.24
CA GLU A 162 -2.39 22.54 5.60
C GLU A 162 -2.67 24.04 5.46
N PHE A 163 -3.23 24.47 4.32
CA PHE A 163 -3.63 25.86 4.10
C PHE A 163 -4.68 26.34 5.12
N ALA A 164 -5.64 25.50 5.49
CA ALA A 164 -6.64 25.86 6.50
C ALA A 164 -5.99 26.09 7.87
N VAL A 165 -5.10 25.19 8.29
CA VAL A 165 -4.36 25.30 9.56
C VAL A 165 -3.42 26.52 9.54
N GLU A 166 -2.70 26.76 8.46
CA GLU A 166 -1.82 27.92 8.32
C GLU A 166 -2.61 29.24 8.35
N LYS A 167 -3.76 29.28 7.66
CA LYS A 167 -4.66 30.43 7.69
C LYS A 167 -5.19 30.71 9.10
N GLU A 168 -5.63 29.69 9.81
CA GLU A 168 -6.10 29.83 11.19
C GLU A 168 -4.99 30.30 12.13
N ARG A 169 -3.77 29.76 11.99
CA ARG A 169 -2.59 30.21 12.75
C ARG A 169 -2.27 31.68 12.46
N ALA A 170 -2.27 32.08 11.19
CA ALA A 170 -2.02 33.47 10.79
C ALA A 170 -3.08 34.43 11.35
N ILE A 171 -4.36 34.04 11.34
CA ILE A 171 -5.45 34.80 11.95
C ILE A 171 -5.25 34.90 13.47
N ALA A 172 -4.91 33.80 14.13
CA ALA A 172 -4.67 33.78 15.58
C ALA A 172 -3.49 34.68 15.98
N ASP A 173 -2.40 34.63 15.23
CA ASP A 173 -1.24 35.50 15.44
C ASP A 173 -1.56 36.97 15.20
N ALA A 174 -2.28 37.30 14.11
CA ALA A 174 -2.72 38.66 13.84
C ALA A 174 -3.64 39.18 14.96
N LEU A 175 -4.57 38.37 15.45
CA LEU A 175 -5.45 38.73 16.57
C LEU A 175 -4.67 38.90 17.88
N ARG A 176 -3.65 38.07 18.14
CA ARG A 176 -2.78 38.20 19.30
C ARG A 176 -2.04 39.54 19.28
N VAL A 177 -1.37 39.85 18.17
CA VAL A 177 -0.65 41.13 17.99
C VAL A 177 -1.61 42.32 18.11
N ALA A 178 -2.81 42.24 17.52
CA ALA A 178 -3.82 43.28 17.62
C ALA A 178 -4.29 43.49 19.08
N ARG A 179 -4.53 42.41 19.83
CA ARG A 179 -4.92 42.48 21.25
C ARG A 179 -3.82 43.08 22.12
N GLU A 180 -2.57 42.69 21.91
CA GLU A 180 -1.43 43.26 22.62
C GLU A 180 -1.25 44.75 22.29
N GLY A 181 -1.37 45.12 21.02
CA GLY A 181 -1.33 46.51 20.58
C GLY A 181 -2.47 47.35 21.16
N PHE A 182 -3.67 46.77 21.29
CA PHE A 182 -4.81 47.43 21.94
C PHE A 182 -4.56 47.62 23.43
N ARG A 183 -4.11 46.58 24.15
CA ARG A 183 -3.77 46.66 25.58
C ARG A 183 -2.71 47.73 25.87
N LYS A 184 -1.68 47.84 25.03
CA LYS A 184 -0.66 48.89 25.16
C LYS A 184 -1.26 50.29 25.01
N ARG A 185 -2.07 50.50 23.96
CA ARG A 185 -2.78 51.78 23.74
C ARG A 185 -3.71 52.11 24.90
N GLU A 186 -4.47 51.13 25.39
CA GLU A 186 -5.36 51.29 26.54
C GLU A 186 -4.58 51.70 27.79
N GLN A 187 -3.45 51.04 28.09
CA GLN A 187 -2.59 51.40 29.21
C GLN A 187 -1.99 52.79 29.06
N GLU A 188 -1.57 53.19 27.86
CA GLU A 188 -1.07 54.53 27.58
C GLU A 188 -2.15 55.59 27.79
N VAL A 189 -3.38 55.34 27.33
CA VAL A 189 -4.52 56.25 27.52
C VAL A 189 -4.86 56.36 29.01
N ILE A 190 -4.95 55.25 29.74
CA ILE A 190 -5.17 55.25 31.20
C ILE A 190 -4.04 56.01 31.92
N ALA A 191 -2.79 55.85 31.49
CA ALA A 191 -1.67 56.55 32.09
C ALA A 191 -1.71 58.06 31.82
N ARG A 192 -2.11 58.48 30.62
CA ARG A 192 -2.29 59.90 30.25
C ARG A 192 -3.43 60.53 31.05
N THR A 193 -4.61 59.92 31.04
CA THR A 193 -5.77 60.43 31.80
C THR A 193 -5.48 60.49 33.30
N ARG A 194 -4.77 59.49 33.86
CA ARG A 194 -4.31 59.56 35.26
C ARG A 194 -3.37 60.71 35.56
N ARG A 195 -2.56 61.15 34.59
CA ARG A 195 -1.67 62.32 34.75
C ARG A 195 -2.50 63.60 34.69
N GLU A 196 -3.37 63.73 33.68
CA GLU A 196 -4.27 64.87 33.51
C GLU A 196 -5.14 65.07 34.76
N CYS A 197 -5.82 64.03 35.25
CA CYS A 197 -6.63 64.13 36.47
C CYS A 197 -5.80 64.49 37.71
N LYS A 198 -4.53 64.06 37.79
CA LYS A 198 -3.64 64.44 38.90
C LYS A 198 -3.23 65.90 38.82
N GLU A 199 -2.95 66.41 37.61
CA GLU A 199 -2.62 67.81 37.40
C GLU A 199 -3.81 68.71 37.70
N GLU A 200 -5.01 68.37 37.21
CA GLU A 200 -6.25 69.07 37.53
C GLU A 200 -6.54 69.05 39.04
N ALA A 201 -6.40 67.89 39.69
CA ALA A 201 -6.58 67.79 41.14
C ALA A 201 -5.56 68.61 41.92
N ARG A 202 -4.31 68.74 41.45
CA ARG A 202 -3.29 69.61 42.07
C ARG A 202 -3.64 71.08 41.91
N LEU A 203 -4.04 71.51 40.71
CA LEU A 203 -4.44 72.90 40.46
C LEU A 203 -5.65 73.29 41.31
N GLU A 204 -6.66 72.42 41.42
CA GLU A 204 -7.83 72.69 42.25
C GLU A 204 -7.46 72.67 43.74
N ALA A 205 -6.58 71.76 44.18
CA ALA A 205 -6.08 71.75 45.55
C ALA A 205 -5.29 73.03 45.89
N GLU A 206 -4.47 73.55 44.97
CA GLU A 206 -3.76 74.82 45.13
C GLU A 206 -4.73 76.00 45.22
N ARG A 207 -5.76 76.02 44.36
CA ARG A 207 -6.83 77.03 44.39
C ARG A 207 -7.57 77.01 45.72
N VAL A 208 -8.00 75.84 46.17
CA VAL A 208 -8.71 75.67 47.44
C VAL A 208 -7.80 76.03 48.62
N ALA A 209 -6.53 75.64 48.60
CA ALA A 209 -5.57 76.03 49.63
C ALA A 209 -5.37 77.55 49.70
N ALA A 210 -5.35 78.25 48.56
CA ALA A 210 -5.28 79.71 48.51
C ALA A 210 -6.54 80.36 49.10
N LEU A 211 -7.73 79.84 48.76
CA LEU A 211 -9.00 80.30 49.35
C LEU A 211 -9.04 80.08 50.86
N HIS A 212 -8.72 78.88 51.34
CA HIS A 212 -8.66 78.58 52.77
C HIS A 212 -7.63 79.45 53.49
N LYS A 213 -6.47 79.71 52.88
CA LYS A 213 -5.47 80.60 53.46
C LYS A 213 -6.00 82.02 53.62
N ALA A 214 -6.68 82.55 52.59
CA ALA A 214 -7.30 83.87 52.66
C ALA A 214 -8.39 83.95 53.74
N GLU A 215 -9.19 82.90 53.91
CA GLU A 215 -10.19 82.80 54.98
C GLU A 215 -9.55 82.76 56.36
N VAL A 216 -8.50 81.94 56.53
CA VAL A 216 -7.72 81.87 57.78
C VAL A 216 -7.08 83.22 58.10
N ASP A 217 -6.47 83.89 57.13
CA ASP A 217 -5.89 85.23 57.31
C ASP A 217 -6.96 86.26 57.69
N GLY A 218 -8.15 86.18 57.09
CA GLY A 218 -9.30 87.02 57.45
C GLY A 218 -9.81 86.76 58.88
N LEU A 219 -9.88 85.50 59.30
CA LEU A 219 -10.24 85.11 60.66
C LEU A 219 -9.18 85.54 61.67
N ASN A 220 -7.90 85.39 61.35
CA ASN A 220 -6.79 85.85 62.19
C ASN A 220 -6.83 87.37 62.36
N LEU A 221 -7.11 88.14 61.29
CA LEU A 221 -7.29 89.58 61.40
C LEU A 221 -8.46 89.95 62.32
N ARG A 222 -9.60 89.24 62.20
CA ARG A 222 -10.74 89.44 63.11
C ARG A 222 -10.35 89.15 64.55
N TYR A 223 -9.63 88.05 64.78
CA TYR A 223 -9.11 87.66 66.08
C TYR A 223 -8.20 88.75 66.67
N ASP A 224 -7.24 89.26 65.89
CA ASP A 224 -6.33 90.33 66.32
C ASP A 224 -7.07 91.62 66.68
N ILE A 225 -8.10 91.99 65.91
CA ILE A 225 -8.93 93.15 66.21
C ILE A 225 -9.67 92.94 67.53
N LEU A 226 -10.27 91.76 67.72
CA LEU A 226 -10.97 91.39 68.95
C LEU A 226 -10.02 91.40 70.15
N GLU A 227 -8.83 90.84 70.01
CA GLU A 227 -7.82 90.80 71.04
C GLU A 227 -7.36 92.21 71.43
N ARG A 228 -7.15 93.11 70.46
CA ARG A 228 -6.84 94.52 70.73
C ARG A 228 -7.97 95.24 71.46
N LYS A 229 -9.24 95.03 71.04
CA LYS A 229 -10.41 95.59 71.74
C LYS A 229 -10.49 95.07 73.17
N TYR A 230 -10.35 93.76 73.34
CA TYR A 230 -10.35 93.11 74.65
C TYR A 230 -9.26 93.67 75.56
N LYS A 231 -8.02 93.81 75.08
CA LYS A 231 -6.92 94.43 75.84
C LYS A 231 -7.21 95.88 76.23
N LYS A 232 -7.86 96.67 75.36
CA LYS A 232 -8.29 98.04 75.68
C LYS A 232 -9.36 98.06 76.77
N GLU A 233 -10.39 97.21 76.67
CA GLU A 233 -11.44 97.09 77.69
C GLU A 233 -10.87 96.60 79.02
N LEU A 234 -9.92 95.65 79.00
CA LEU A 234 -9.21 95.21 80.19
C LEU A 234 -8.44 96.37 80.85
N ALA A 235 -7.68 97.14 80.07
CA ALA A 235 -6.96 98.30 80.57
C ALA A 235 -7.89 99.41 81.07
N HIS A 236 -9.07 99.59 80.46
CA HIS A 236 -10.10 100.53 80.92
C HIS A 236 -10.69 100.05 82.26
N LYS A 237 -11.06 98.77 82.36
CA LYS A 237 -11.51 98.15 83.60
C LYS A 237 -10.49 98.31 84.73
N GLU A 238 -9.21 98.04 84.47
CA GLU A 238 -8.13 98.23 85.46
C GLU A 238 -7.97 99.69 85.91
N ARG A 239 -8.25 100.68 85.05
CA ARG A 239 -8.27 102.10 85.45
C ARG A 239 -9.47 102.41 86.33
N VAL A 240 -10.66 101.99 85.92
CA VAL A 240 -11.89 102.19 86.71
C VAL A 240 -11.78 101.52 88.07
N GLU A 241 -11.22 100.31 88.14
CA GLU A 241 -10.97 99.62 89.41
C GLU A 241 -9.97 100.37 90.29
N ARG A 242 -8.92 100.97 89.71
CA ARG A 242 -7.98 101.82 90.45
C ARG A 242 -8.63 103.09 90.96
N ASP A 243 -9.37 103.80 90.12
CA ASP A 243 -10.10 105.02 90.49
C ASP A 243 -11.15 104.71 91.58
N PHE A 244 -11.83 103.57 91.48
CA PHE A 244 -12.79 103.12 92.48
C PHE A 244 -12.11 102.78 93.82
N ARG A 245 -10.96 102.12 93.81
CA ARG A 245 -10.17 101.88 95.03
C ARG A 245 -9.68 103.19 95.66
N ALA A 246 -9.19 104.13 94.86
CA ALA A 246 -8.79 105.45 95.35
C ALA A 246 -9.97 106.20 95.99
N LEU A 247 -11.15 106.16 95.37
CA LEU A 247 -12.38 106.74 95.94
C LEU A 247 -12.77 106.06 97.26
N GLN A 248 -12.62 104.74 97.37
CA GLN A 248 -12.86 104.02 98.62
C GLN A 248 -11.88 104.43 99.72
N GLU A 249 -10.59 104.57 99.39
CA GLU A 249 -9.57 105.05 100.33
C GLU A 249 -9.84 106.50 100.79
N ASP A 250 -10.18 107.39 99.86
CA ASP A 250 -10.53 108.78 100.19
C ASP A 250 -11.80 108.87 101.04
N TYR A 251 -12.79 108.02 100.77
CA TYR A 251 -13.96 107.91 101.64
C TYR A 251 -13.61 107.37 103.01
N GLN A 252 -12.74 106.36 103.09
CA GLN A 252 -12.29 105.84 104.38
C GLN A 252 -11.56 106.93 105.19
N ARG A 253 -10.69 107.71 104.54
CA ARG A 253 -10.10 108.92 105.14
C ARG A 253 -11.16 109.92 105.61
N PHE A 254 -12.18 110.21 104.79
CA PHE A 254 -13.29 111.09 105.18
C PHE A 254 -14.06 110.56 106.41
N MET A 255 -14.30 109.26 106.47
CA MET A 255 -14.92 108.59 107.61
C MET A 255 -14.06 108.71 108.88
N ASP A 256 -12.74 108.54 108.75
CA ASP A 256 -11.78 108.70 109.84
C ASP A 256 -11.75 110.16 110.36
N TYR A 257 -11.88 111.15 109.48
CA TYR A 257 -11.96 112.57 109.87
C TYR A 257 -13.29 112.99 110.49
N THR A 258 -14.38 112.24 110.28
CA THR A 258 -15.73 112.60 110.73
C THR A 258 -16.26 111.74 111.88
N ASP A 259 -15.39 110.98 112.56
CA ASP A 259 -15.72 110.03 113.63
C ASP A 259 -16.86 109.07 113.24
N GLY A 260 -16.99 108.77 111.95
CA GLY A 260 -18.03 107.92 111.39
C GLY A 260 -19.47 108.40 111.55
N ARG A 261 -19.70 109.66 111.97
CA ARG A 261 -21.04 110.18 112.26
C ARG A 261 -21.87 110.55 111.03
N PHE A 262 -21.23 110.76 109.88
CA PHE A 262 -21.87 111.16 108.62
C PHE A 262 -21.58 110.14 107.51
N HIS A 263 -22.45 109.14 107.37
CA HIS A 263 -22.44 108.30 106.17
C HIS A 263 -23.02 109.09 104.99
N SER A 264 -22.22 109.32 103.95
CA SER A 264 -22.81 109.78 102.70
C SER A 264 -23.52 108.61 102.03
N ASP A 265 -24.84 108.71 101.84
CA ASP A 265 -25.67 107.81 101.00
C ASP A 265 -25.08 107.58 99.59
N TYR A 266 -24.14 108.45 99.19
CA TYR A 266 -23.47 108.49 97.90
C TYR A 266 -22.75 107.19 97.53
N LEU A 267 -22.03 106.55 98.47
CA LEU A 267 -21.32 105.28 98.16
C LEU A 267 -22.22 104.04 98.19
N MET A 268 -23.28 104.04 99.01
CA MET A 268 -24.28 102.98 98.93
C MET A 268 -25.02 103.04 97.59
N ARG A 269 -25.32 104.24 97.09
CA ARG A 269 -25.87 104.44 95.74
C ARG A 269 -24.89 103.99 94.65
N LEU A 270 -23.60 104.29 94.76
CA LEU A 270 -22.59 103.81 93.81
C LEU A 270 -22.41 102.29 93.83
N ARG A 271 -22.50 101.63 94.99
CA ARG A 271 -22.51 100.16 95.09
C ARG A 271 -23.74 99.56 94.40
N TYR A 272 -24.92 100.17 94.58
CA TYR A 272 -26.14 99.75 93.88
C TYR A 272 -26.09 100.03 92.38
N LEU A 273 -25.46 101.13 91.95
CA LEU A 273 -25.26 101.47 90.54
C LEU A 273 -24.24 100.55 89.86
N GLY A 274 -23.14 100.22 90.55
CA GLY A 274 -22.12 99.27 90.10
C GLY A 274 -22.67 97.85 89.98
N MET A 275 -23.49 97.40 90.94
CA MET A 275 -24.23 96.13 90.83
C MET A 275 -25.21 96.15 89.66
N ARG A 276 -25.93 97.26 89.43
CA ARG A 276 -26.82 97.41 88.26
C ARG A 276 -26.09 97.44 86.93
N LEU A 277 -24.88 98.02 86.88
CA LEU A 277 -24.00 98.01 85.70
C LEU A 277 -23.40 96.63 85.45
N ALA A 278 -23.12 95.84 86.49
CA ALA A 278 -22.70 94.46 86.37
C ALA A 278 -23.83 93.51 85.93
N THR A 279 -25.09 93.81 86.26
CA THR A 279 -26.27 93.07 85.77
C THR A 279 -26.78 93.55 84.42
N LYS A 280 -26.39 94.76 83.97
CA LYS A 280 -26.59 95.13 82.57
C LYS A 280 -25.68 94.23 81.76
N GLU A 281 -26.26 93.47 80.84
CA GLU A 281 -25.52 92.68 79.88
C GLU A 281 -24.44 93.59 79.28
N ILE A 282 -23.18 93.31 79.64
CA ILE A 282 -22.02 93.89 78.97
C ILE A 282 -22.29 93.64 77.49
N SER A 283 -22.30 94.70 76.68
CA SER A 283 -22.42 94.63 75.22
C SER A 283 -21.65 93.39 74.76
N THR A 284 -22.41 92.34 74.50
CA THR A 284 -21.86 91.09 74.03
C THR A 284 -21.45 91.42 72.62
N VAL A 285 -20.15 91.53 72.39
CA VAL A 285 -19.62 91.75 71.04
C VAL A 285 -19.97 90.48 70.27
N THR A 286 -21.10 90.52 69.58
CA THR A 286 -21.52 89.45 68.68
C THR A 286 -20.76 89.62 67.37
N TYR A 287 -20.59 88.52 66.64
CA TYR A 287 -19.86 88.51 65.37
C TYR A 287 -20.44 89.52 64.34
N GLU A 288 -21.71 89.87 64.48
CA GLU A 288 -22.50 90.75 63.61
C GLU A 288 -22.01 92.22 63.61
N ASP A 289 -21.41 92.71 64.72
CA ASP A 289 -20.93 94.10 64.83
C ASP A 289 -19.66 94.39 64.02
N ILE A 290 -19.03 93.36 63.44
CA ILE A 290 -17.74 93.45 62.73
C ILE A 290 -17.93 93.35 61.20
N GLU A 291 -19.09 92.85 60.76
CA GLU A 291 -19.42 92.67 59.34
C GLU A 291 -19.32 93.97 58.49
N PRO A 292 -19.81 95.15 58.92
CA PRO A 292 -19.86 96.34 58.06
C PRO A 292 -18.49 97.01 57.80
N ILE A 293 -17.42 96.59 58.49
CA ILE A 293 -16.06 97.12 58.26
C ILE A 293 -15.37 96.39 57.10
N LEU A 294 -15.73 95.14 56.84
CA LEU A 294 -15.09 94.30 55.82
C LEU A 294 -15.73 94.47 54.43
N ASP A 295 -17.04 94.71 54.35
CA ASP A 295 -17.73 94.91 53.06
C ASP A 295 -17.31 96.18 52.32
N LYS A 296 -16.84 97.22 53.04
CA LYS A 296 -16.33 98.44 52.42
C LYS A 296 -15.00 98.27 51.68
N ARG A 297 -14.29 97.14 51.85
CA ARG A 297 -13.02 96.84 51.15
C ARG A 297 -13.16 95.85 50.00
N LYS A 298 -14.30 95.18 49.83
CA LYS A 298 -14.54 94.30 48.67
C LYS A 298 -14.94 95.06 47.39
N THR A 299 -15.22 96.37 47.50
CA THR A 299 -15.65 97.25 46.40
C THR A 299 -14.58 98.25 45.96
N SER A 300 -13.33 98.09 46.39
CA SER A 300 -12.15 98.86 45.94
C SER A 300 -11.14 97.92 45.31
#